data_AF-G0LAL1-F1
#
_entry.id   AF-G0LAL1-F1
#
_cell.length_a   1.000
_cell.length_b   1.000
_cell.length_c   1.000
_cell.angle_alpha   90.00
_cell.angle_beta   90.00
_cell.angle_gamma   90.00
#
_symmetry.space_group_name_H-M   'P 1'
#
loop_
_entity.id
_entity.type
_entity.pdbx_description
1 polymer ?
#
loop_
_entity_poly.entity_id
_entity_poly.type
_entity_poly.pdbx_seq_one_letter_code
_entity_poly.pdbx_strand_id
1 'polypeptide(L)'
;MKNLMFAAVLSLGTMTAFAQEEETVVEETVATEVVEAQDAFAEVAVEEVPAAISEALEAAHPGATISKAFMNEDAQYKLEVAKEDGETAELYADAEGNWIEK
;
A
#
# COMPACT_ATOMS: atom_id res chain seq x y z
N MET A 1 -6.67 53.06 33.45
CA MET A 1 -6.12 52.87 34.81
C MET A 1 -4.79 52.14 34.69
N LYS A 2 -3.80 52.59 35.46
CA LYS A 2 -2.38 52.25 35.34
C LYS A 2 -1.95 51.60 36.65
N ASN A 3 -1.87 50.27 36.64
CA ASN A 3 -1.57 49.42 37.79
C ASN A 3 -1.70 47.97 37.28
N LEU A 4 -0.84 47.01 37.55
CA LEU A 4 0.36 46.95 38.38
C LEU A 4 1.09 45.67 37.95
N MET A 5 2.41 45.71 38.00
CA MET A 5 3.36 44.58 37.93
C MET A 5 2.89 43.37 38.74
N PHE A 6 3.28 42.13 38.39
CA PHE A 6 3.89 41.18 39.34
C PHE A 6 4.45 39.93 38.63
N ALA A 7 5.78 39.87 38.62
CA ALA A 7 6.65 38.70 38.83
C ALA A 7 6.28 37.33 38.22
N ALA A 8 7.05 36.93 37.22
CA ALA A 8 7.32 35.51 36.91
C ALA A 8 8.83 35.33 36.74
N VAL A 9 9.55 35.15 37.86
CA VAL A 9 10.94 34.72 37.90
C VAL A 9 11.03 33.63 38.95
N LEU A 10 11.26 32.39 38.52
CA LEU A 10 12.09 31.35 39.17
C LEU A 10 11.63 29.93 38.75
N SER A 11 12.38 29.34 37.84
CA SER A 11 12.94 27.97 37.95
C SER A 11 13.72 27.71 36.65
N LEU A 12 15.00 28.07 36.62
CA LEU A 12 16.11 27.13 36.87
C LEU A 12 15.89 25.80 36.15
N GLY A 13 16.53 25.72 34.98
CA GLY A 13 16.68 24.50 34.23
C GLY A 13 17.37 23.41 35.06
N THR A 14 16.93 22.19 34.81
CA THR A 14 17.68 20.99 35.12
C THR A 14 17.73 20.12 33.86
N MET A 15 18.87 19.46 33.75
CA MET A 15 19.51 18.81 32.62
C MET A 15 18.82 17.50 32.19
N THR A 16 19.26 16.97 31.04
CA THR A 16 19.21 15.54 30.63
C THR A 16 17.91 15.09 29.94
N ALA A 17 17.89 14.41 28.79
CA ALA A 17 18.90 13.63 28.06
C ALA A 17 18.71 13.77 26.53
N PHE A 18 19.81 13.82 25.78
CA PHE A 18 19.82 13.29 24.42
C PHE A 18 19.94 11.77 24.55
N ALA A 19 18.90 11.04 24.16
CA ALA A 19 18.97 9.61 23.92
C ALA A 19 18.39 9.39 22.52
N GLN A 20 19.29 9.53 21.55
CA GLN A 20 19.11 9.12 20.18
C GLN A 20 19.36 7.61 20.15
N GLU A 21 18.32 6.85 19.86
CA GLU A 21 18.28 5.52 19.23
C GLU A 21 16.97 5.60 18.44
N GLU A 22 16.96 5.98 17.15
CA GLU A 22 17.52 5.25 16.00
C GLU A 22 17.33 3.74 16.13
N GLU A 23 16.06 3.33 16.06
CA GLU A 23 15.73 2.00 15.59
C GLU A 23 15.50 2.08 14.06
N THR A 24 16.59 1.87 13.35
CA THR A 24 16.65 1.56 11.92
C THR A 24 16.22 0.11 11.70
N VAL A 25 15.01 -0.12 11.21
CA VAL A 25 14.59 -1.30 10.40
C VAL A 25 13.32 -0.79 9.68
N VAL A 26 13.19 -0.63 8.37
CA VAL A 26 13.68 -1.36 7.20
C VAL A 26 13.69 -0.35 6.03
N GLU A 27 14.81 -0.28 5.30
CA GLU A 27 14.79 0.15 3.90
C GLU A 27 13.91 -0.82 3.10
N GLU A 28 12.86 -0.34 2.45
CA GLU A 28 12.79 -0.54 0.99
C GLU A 28 11.90 0.52 0.34
N THR A 29 12.56 1.23 -0.55
CA THR A 29 12.05 2.11 -1.57
C THR A 29 10.97 1.45 -2.43
N VAL A 30 9.77 2.02 -2.53
CA VAL A 30 9.15 2.36 -3.82
C VAL A 30 8.26 3.58 -3.63
N ALA A 31 8.76 4.74 -4.06
CA ALA A 31 7.88 5.78 -4.54
C ALA A 31 7.27 5.30 -5.86
N THR A 32 5.96 5.15 -5.94
CA THR A 32 5.23 5.33 -7.21
C THR A 32 3.73 5.56 -6.93
N GLU A 33 3.30 6.78 -7.27
CA GLU A 33 2.03 7.14 -7.92
C GLU A 33 0.74 6.68 -7.22
N VAL A 34 0.01 7.58 -6.54
CA VAL A 34 -1.07 8.39 -7.15
C VAL A 34 -1.71 7.72 -8.37
N VAL A 35 -2.66 6.80 -8.17
CA VAL A 35 -3.74 6.56 -9.16
C VAL A 35 -5.03 6.13 -8.41
N GLU A 36 -5.93 7.10 -8.25
CA GLU A 36 -7.39 6.97 -8.40
C GLU A 36 -8.17 5.96 -7.54
N ALA A 37 -8.62 6.46 -6.39
CA ALA A 37 -9.87 6.04 -5.75
C ALA A 37 -11.11 6.45 -6.58
N GLN A 38 -11.16 6.06 -7.87
CA GLN A 38 -12.33 6.27 -8.76
C GLN A 38 -13.00 4.97 -9.21
N ASP A 39 -12.34 3.82 -9.05
CA ASP A 39 -12.91 2.52 -9.34
C ASP A 39 -13.20 1.79 -8.03
N ALA A 40 -14.34 1.10 -7.96
CA ALA A 40 -14.87 0.45 -6.75
C ALA A 40 -14.07 -0.79 -6.30
N PHE A 41 -12.75 -0.80 -6.50
CA PHE A 41 -11.83 -1.87 -6.17
C PHE A 41 -10.93 -1.44 -5.02
N ALA A 42 -11.01 -2.16 -3.91
CA ALA A 42 -10.14 -2.00 -2.76
C ALA A 42 -8.87 -2.83 -2.96
N GLU A 43 -7.69 -2.26 -2.67
CA GLU A 43 -6.44 -3.00 -2.70
C GLU A 43 -6.47 -4.12 -1.64
N VAL A 44 -6.14 -5.34 -2.06
CA VAL A 44 -6.06 -6.53 -1.21
C VAL A 44 -4.68 -7.14 -1.32
N ALA A 45 -4.25 -7.87 -0.29
CA ALA A 45 -2.96 -8.55 -0.38
C ALA A 45 -3.03 -9.63 -1.48
N VAL A 46 -1.92 -9.87 -2.18
CA VAL A 46 -1.83 -10.95 -3.20
C VAL A 46 -2.15 -12.31 -2.58
N GLU A 47 -1.89 -12.48 -1.29
CA GLU A 47 -2.24 -13.67 -0.51
C GLU A 47 -3.76 -13.86 -0.29
N GLU A 48 -4.54 -12.77 -0.39
CA GLU A 48 -6.01 -12.80 -0.31
C GLU A 48 -6.67 -13.11 -1.66
N VAL A 49 -5.89 -13.10 -2.74
CA VAL A 49 -6.36 -13.48 -4.07
C VAL A 49 -6.62 -14.99 -4.09
N PRO A 50 -7.82 -15.45 -4.50
CA PRO A 50 -8.10 -16.86 -4.67
C PRO A 50 -7.06 -17.56 -5.54
N ALA A 51 -6.61 -18.74 -5.10
CA ALA A 51 -5.63 -19.55 -5.82
C ALA A 51 -6.05 -19.83 -7.28
N ALA A 52 -7.36 -19.94 -7.53
CA ALA A 52 -7.91 -20.11 -8.87
C ALA A 52 -7.48 -19.01 -9.85
N ILE A 53 -7.36 -17.77 -9.39
CA ILE A 53 -6.93 -16.63 -10.22
C ILE A 53 -5.42 -16.70 -10.47
N SER A 54 -4.62 -17.03 -9.45
CA SER A 54 -3.17 -17.22 -9.61
C SER A 54 -2.85 -18.37 -10.56
N GLU A 55 -3.58 -19.48 -10.47
CA GLU A 55 -3.48 -20.62 -11.39
C GLU A 55 -3.88 -20.22 -12.82
N ALA A 56 -4.98 -19.48 -12.97
CA ALA A 56 -5.40 -18.95 -14.26
C ALA A 56 -4.33 -18.02 -14.85
N LEU A 57 -3.66 -17.21 -14.01
CA LEU A 57 -2.60 -16.29 -14.44
C LEU A 57 -1.39 -17.07 -14.94
N GLU A 58 -0.94 -18.06 -14.20
CA GLU A 58 0.19 -18.90 -14.59
C GLU A 58 -0.11 -19.66 -15.89
N ALA A 59 -1.36 -20.13 -16.07
CA ALA A 59 -1.79 -20.82 -17.28
C ALA A 59 -1.89 -19.91 -18.51
N ALA A 60 -2.37 -18.68 -18.35
CA ALA A 60 -2.55 -17.71 -19.45
C ALA A 60 -1.26 -16.95 -19.78
N HIS A 61 -0.48 -16.61 -18.75
CA HIS A 61 0.72 -15.78 -18.81
C HIS A 61 1.83 -16.40 -17.93
N PRO A 62 2.47 -17.49 -18.39
CA PRO A 62 3.55 -18.12 -17.64
C PRO A 62 4.71 -17.14 -17.44
N GLY A 63 5.19 -17.03 -16.20
CA GLY A 63 6.26 -16.09 -15.82
C GLY A 63 5.78 -14.69 -15.45
N ALA A 64 4.48 -14.39 -15.55
CA ALA A 64 3.93 -13.14 -15.01
C ALA A 64 3.91 -13.18 -13.48
N THR A 65 4.22 -12.05 -12.85
CA THR A 65 4.20 -11.88 -11.39
C THR A 65 3.13 -10.85 -11.03
N ILE A 66 2.28 -11.15 -10.05
CA ILE A 66 1.30 -10.19 -9.56
C ILE A 66 2.04 -9.10 -8.78
N SER A 67 1.97 -7.87 -9.26
CA SER A 67 2.51 -6.69 -8.59
C SER A 67 1.52 -6.12 -7.57
N LYS A 68 0.24 -6.02 -7.96
CA LYS A 68 -0.84 -5.54 -7.09
C LYS A 68 -2.13 -6.31 -7.35
N ALA A 69 -2.95 -6.43 -6.31
CA ALA A 69 -4.26 -7.04 -6.40
C ALA A 69 -5.31 -6.12 -5.76
N PHE A 70 -6.48 -6.07 -6.36
CA PHE A 70 -7.61 -5.30 -5.87
C PHE A 70 -8.89 -6.12 -6.00
N MET A 71 -9.85 -5.93 -5.11
CA MET A 71 -11.13 -6.63 -5.07
C MET A 71 -12.28 -5.64 -4.93
N ASN A 72 -13.40 -5.86 -5.63
CA ASN A 72 -14.61 -5.06 -5.47
C ASN A 72 -15.69 -5.77 -4.64
N GLU A 73 -16.82 -5.08 -4.40
CA GLU A 73 -17.97 -5.63 -3.66
C GLU A 73 -18.67 -6.81 -4.38
N ASP A 74 -18.49 -6.93 -5.70
CA ASP A 74 -19.02 -8.02 -6.53
C ASP A 74 -18.10 -9.26 -6.55
N ALA A 75 -17.06 -9.31 -5.71
CA ALA A 75 -16.05 -10.37 -5.69
C ALA A 75 -15.32 -10.55 -7.04
N GLN A 76 -15.15 -9.44 -7.76
CA GLN A 76 -14.29 -9.33 -8.92
C GLN A 76 -12.93 -8.80 -8.47
N TYR A 77 -11.88 -9.37 -9.03
CA TYR A 77 -10.50 -9.07 -8.71
C TYR A 77 -9.85 -8.40 -9.91
N LYS A 78 -9.19 -7.26 -9.66
CA LYS A 78 -8.29 -6.62 -10.61
C LYS A 78 -6.86 -6.98 -10.19
N LEU A 79 -6.11 -7.59 -11.08
CA LEU A 79 -4.71 -7.93 -10.89
C LEU A 79 -3.85 -7.07 -11.82
N GLU A 80 -2.86 -6.40 -11.25
CA GLU A 80 -1.79 -5.79 -12.00
C GLU A 80 -0.63 -6.77 -12.01
N VAL A 81 -0.28 -7.28 -13.19
CA VAL A 81 0.76 -8.30 -13.35
C VAL A 81 1.92 -7.73 -14.15
N ALA A 82 3.14 -7.90 -13.65
CA ALA A 82 4.36 -7.59 -14.38
C ALA A 82 4.81 -8.83 -15.18
N LYS A 83 5.02 -8.65 -16.47
CA LYS A 83 5.59 -9.65 -17.37
C LYS A 83 7.12 -9.61 -17.32
N GLU A 84 7.76 -10.65 -17.85
CA GLU A 84 9.24 -10.73 -17.94
C GLU A 84 9.87 -9.62 -18.80
N ASP A 85 9.12 -9.04 -19.73
CA ASP A 85 9.56 -7.91 -20.57
C ASP A 85 9.57 -6.57 -19.82
N GLY A 86 9.09 -6.54 -18.58
CA GLY A 86 8.93 -5.34 -17.77
C GLY A 86 7.64 -4.57 -18.04
N GLU A 87 6.77 -5.06 -18.92
CA GLU A 87 5.43 -4.50 -19.14
C GLU A 87 4.48 -4.95 -18.04
N THR A 88 3.69 -4.03 -17.51
CA THR A 88 2.57 -4.36 -16.63
C THR A 88 1.30 -4.55 -17.45
N ALA A 89 0.49 -5.52 -17.07
CA ALA A 89 -0.83 -5.78 -17.64
C ALA A 89 -1.87 -5.80 -16.52
N GLU A 90 -3.01 -5.17 -16.78
CA GLU A 90 -4.16 -5.24 -15.88
C GLU A 90 -5.09 -6.35 -16.37
N LEU A 91 -5.36 -7.31 -15.51
CA LEU A 91 -6.26 -8.43 -15.77
C LEU A 91 -7.38 -8.39 -14.75
N TYR A 92 -8.59 -8.75 -15.17
CA TYR A 92 -9.74 -8.83 -14.29
C TYR A 92 -10.23 -10.26 -14.25
N ALA A 93 -10.47 -10.79 -13.06
CA ALA A 93 -11.00 -12.14 -12.86
C ALA A 93 -12.12 -12.14 -11.83
N ASP A 94 -12.96 -13.16 -11.84
CA ASP A 94 -13.87 -13.45 -10.73
C ASP A 94 -13.22 -14.33 -9.65
N ALA A 95 -13.90 -14.51 -8.52
CA ALA A 95 -13.45 -15.38 -7.44
C ALA A 95 -13.23 -16.85 -7.84
N GLU A 96 -13.78 -17.29 -8.98
CA GLU A 96 -13.64 -18.64 -9.52
C GLU A 96 -12.43 -18.77 -10.45
N GLY A 97 -11.70 -17.68 -10.73
CA GLY A 97 -10.55 -17.68 -11.64
C GLY A 97 -10.93 -17.51 -13.11
N ASN A 98 -12.17 -17.14 -13.43
CA ASN A 98 -12.54 -16.83 -14.81
C ASN A 98 -12.15 -15.39 -15.14
N TRP A 99 -11.44 -15.22 -16.25
CA TRP A 99 -11.11 -13.89 -16.77
C TRP A 99 -12.35 -13.18 -17.27
N ILE A 100 -12.53 -11.94 -16.82
CA ILE A 100 -13.60 -11.04 -17.24
C ILE A 100 -13.00 -9.85 -17.99
N GLU A 101 -13.68 -9.41 -19.04
CA GLU A 101 -13.34 -8.15 -19.72
C GLU A 101 -14.19 -7.03 -19.08
N LYS A 102 -13.54 -5.91 -18.73
CA LYS A 102 -14.17 -4.72 -18.15
C LYS A 102 -14.12 -3.55 -19.12
#